data_AF-E8PQC3-F1
#
_entry.id   AF-E8PQC3-F1
#
_cell.length_a   1.000
_cell.length_b   1.000
_cell.length_c   1.000
_cell.angle_alpha   90.00
_cell.angle_beta   90.00
_cell.angle_gamma   90.00
#
_symmetry.space_group_name_H-M   'P 1'
#
loop_
_entity.id
_entity.type
_entity.pdbx_description
1 polymer ?
#
loop_
_entity_poly.entity_id
_entity_poly.type
_entity_poly.pdbx_seq_one_letter_code
_entity_poly.pdbx_strand_id
1 'polypeptide(L)' 'MPLLEVLVVRDKPLTREERESLKQEAEAVFQEVLGTPPGRLRVIVVEDLDDAKDPSLL' A
#
# COMPACT_ATOMS: atom_id res chain seq x y z
N MET A 1 4.59 16.03 -7.60
CA MET A 1 4.67 14.55 -7.72
C MET A 1 3.92 14.02 -6.52
N PRO A 2 2.75 13.39 -6.71
CA PRO A 2 1.94 12.93 -5.59
C PRO A 2 2.59 11.71 -4.90
N LEU A 3 2.41 11.64 -3.59
CA LEU A 3 2.75 10.51 -2.74
C LEU A 3 1.46 9.97 -2.14
N LEU A 4 1.29 8.65 -2.17
CA LEU A 4 0.24 7.91 -1.48
C LEU A 4 0.90 6.93 -0.50
N GLU A 5 0.63 7.11 0.78
CA GLU A 5 1.00 6.16 1.83
C GLU A 5 -0.23 5.33 2.19
N VAL A 6 -0.08 4.00 2.14
CA VAL A 6 -1.13 3.05 2.48
C VAL A 6 -0.65 2.24 3.69
N LEU A 7 -1.33 2.42 4.81
CA LEU A 7 -1.13 1.65 6.03
C LEU A 7 -2.11 0.47 6.01
N VAL A 8 -1.58 -0.75 6.12
CA VAL A 8 -2.36 -1.97 6.02
C VAL A 8 -2.19 -2.76 7.31
N VAL A 9 -3.31 -3.03 7.99
CA VAL A 9 -3.39 -3.84 9.21
C VAL A 9 -4.23 -5.08 8.89
N ARG A 10 -3.63 -6.27 8.91
CA ARG A 10 -4.32 -7.55 8.63
C ARG A 10 -3.51 -8.75 9.15
N ASP A 11 -4.20 -9.85 9.45
CA ASP A 11 -3.61 -11.07 10.01
C ASP A 11 -2.54 -11.75 9.12
N LYS A 12 -2.67 -11.62 7.79
CA LYS A 12 -1.76 -12.21 6.81
C LYS A 12 -1.12 -11.10 6.00
N PRO A 13 0.18 -11.10 5.68
CA PRO A 13 0.78 -10.09 4.81
C PRO A 13 0.09 -9.98 3.44
N LEU A 14 0.22 -8.85 2.73
CA LEU A 14 -0.17 -8.79 1.32
C LEU A 14 0.79 -9.65 0.50
N THR A 15 0.22 -10.46 -0.37
CA THR A 15 0.95 -11.11 -1.45
C THR A 15 1.53 -10.06 -2.40
N ARG A 16 2.53 -10.46 -3.18
CA ARG A 16 3.14 -9.59 -4.19
C ARG A 16 2.11 -9.12 -5.23
N GLU A 17 1.19 -10.01 -5.61
CA GLU A 17 0.13 -9.71 -6.58
C GLU A 17 -0.84 -8.65 -6.04
N GLU A 18 -1.37 -8.84 -4.82
CA GLU A 18 -2.25 -7.84 -4.18
C GLU A 18 -1.55 -6.47 -4.08
N ARG A 19 -0.25 -6.46 -3.74
CA ARG A 19 0.53 -5.23 -3.63
C ARG A 19 0.72 -4.53 -4.97
N GLU A 20 0.85 -5.29 -6.05
CA GLU A 20 1.01 -4.75 -7.41
C GLU A 20 -0.32 -4.25 -7.97
N SER A 21 -1.41 -5.01 -7.79
CA SER A 21 -2.77 -4.59 -8.15
C SER A 21 -3.14 -3.27 -7.46
N LEU A 22 -2.85 -3.14 -6.16
CA LEU A 22 -3.09 -1.91 -5.41
C LEU A 22 -2.36 -0.71 -6.03
N LYS A 23 -1.10 -0.87 -6.45
CA LYS A 23 -0.33 0.21 -7.07
C LYS A 23 -0.90 0.61 -8.42
N GLN A 24 -1.28 -0.36 -9.24
CA GLN A 24 -1.85 -0.12 -10.57
C GLN A 24 -3.19 0.59 -10.49
N GLU A 25 -4.06 0.16 -9.58
CA GLU A 25 -5.36 0.82 -9.34
C GLU A 25 -5.18 2.23 -8.80
N ALA A 26 -4.27 2.43 -7.83
CA ALA A 26 -3.98 3.77 -7.32
C ALA A 26 -3.46 4.70 -8.42
N GLU A 27 -2.58 4.21 -9.29
CA GLU A 27 -2.07 5.00 -10.42
C GLU A 27 -3.18 5.39 -11.40
N ALA A 28 -4.10 4.46 -11.72
CA ALA A 28 -5.25 4.72 -12.57
C ALA A 28 -6.16 5.81 -11.97
N VAL A 29 -6.47 5.73 -10.67
CA VAL A 29 -7.30 6.74 -9.97
C VAL A 29 -6.62 8.12 -9.98
N PHE A 30 -5.32 8.18 -9.70
CA PHE A 30 -4.57 9.43 -9.70
C PHE A 30 -4.43 10.03 -11.10
N GLN A 31 -4.35 9.19 -12.13
CA GLN A 31 -4.38 9.65 -13.51
C GLN A 31 -5.75 10.21 -13.87
N GLU A 32 -6.83 9.51 -13.55
CA GLU A 32 -8.20 9.91 -13.90
C GLU A 32 -8.63 11.19 -13.18
N VAL A 33 -8.44 11.25 -11.86
CA VAL A 33 -9.00 12.31 -11.01
C VAL A 33 -8.10 13.54 -10.97
N LEU A 34 -6.78 13.34 -10.90
CA LEU A 34 -5.81 14.42 -10.69
C LEU A 34 -4.96 14.70 -11.93
N GLY A 35 -5.15 13.96 -13.02
CA GLY A 35 -4.33 14.10 -14.23
C GLY A 35 -2.87 13.71 -14.00
N THR A 36 -2.57 12.88 -12.98
CA THR A 36 -1.19 12.47 -12.68
C THR A 36 -0.65 11.62 -13.82
N PRO A 37 0.46 12.00 -14.48
CA PRO A 37 1.01 11.18 -15.55
C PRO A 37 1.49 9.82 -15.04
N PRO A 38 1.40 8.75 -15.86
CA PRO A 38 1.97 7.45 -15.50
C PRO A 38 3.45 7.53 -15.10
N GLY A 39 3.86 6.74 -14.12
CA GLY A 39 5.17 6.70 -13.50
C GLY A 39 5.45 7.84 -12.51
N ARG A 40 4.49 8.74 -12.26
CA ARG A 40 4.68 9.92 -11.37
C ARG A 40 4.04 9.76 -10.01
N LEU A 41 3.15 8.79 -9.81
CA LEU A 41 2.65 8.47 -8.48
C LEU A 41 3.69 7.64 -7.73
N ARG A 42 4.02 8.06 -6.50
CA ARG A 42 4.78 7.23 -5.56
C ARG A 42 3.80 6.59 -4.60
N VAL A 43 3.81 5.26 -4.52
CA VAL A 43 2.99 4.49 -3.57
C VAL A 43 3.90 3.78 -2.59
N ILE A 44 3.71 4.05 -1.30
CA ILE A 44 4.38 3.35 -0.20
C ILE A 44 3.32 2.53 0.52
N VAL A 45 3.53 1.22 0.61
CA VAL A 45 2.65 0.32 1.36
C VAL A 45 3.38 -0.12 2.60
N VAL A 46 2.87 0.28 3.75
CA VAL A 46 3.39 -0.07 5.08
C VAL A 46 2.45 -1.09 5.68
N GLU A 47 2.97 -2.26 6.03
CA GLU A 47 2.20 -3.28 6.73
C GLU A 47 2.54 -3.25 8.20
N ASP A 48 1.51 -3.17 9.03
CA ASP A 48 1.63 -3.41 10.45
C ASP A 48 1.62 -4.93 10.67
N LEU A 49 2.83 -5.49 10.85
CA LEU A 49 3.02 -6.91 11.13
C LEU A 49 3.01 -7.21 12.64
N ASP A 50 2.60 -6.25 13.50
CA ASP A 50 2.82 -6.32 14.95
C ASP A 50 1.88 -7.23 15.75
N ASP A 51 1.01 -8.04 15.13
CA ASP A 51 0.30 -9.13 15.84
C ASP A 51 1.06 -10.47 15.88
N ALA A 52 2.30 -10.51 15.36
CA ALA A 52 3.24 -11.61 15.60
C ALA A 52 4.22 -11.33 16.76
N LYS A 53 3.94 -10.35 17.63
CA LYS A 53 4.76 -10.06 18.81
C LYS A 53 4.31 -10.88 20.02
N ASP A 54 5.00 -12.00 20.21
CA ASP A 54 5.46 -12.58 21.48
C ASP A 54 4.49 -12.53 22.70
N PRO A 55 3.87 -13.65 23.09
CA PRO A 55 3.02 -13.74 24.29
C PRO A 55 3.76 -13.54 25.62
N SER A 56 5.07 -13.29 25.63
CA SER A 56 5.85 -12.98 26.84
C SER A 56 5.82 -11.50 27.28
N LEU A 57 5.12 -10.64 26.54
CA LEU A 57 4.94 -9.22 26.88
C LEU A 57 3.55 -8.87 27.46
N LEU A 58 2.76 -9.87 27.88
CA LEU A 58 1.52 -9.74 28.67
C LEU A 58 1.70 -10.28 30.08
#